data_AF-A0A3B8U4Q4-F1
#
_entry.id   AF-A0A3B8U4Q4-F1
#
_cell.length_a   1.000
_cell.length_b   1.000
_cell.length_c   1.000
_cell.angle_alpha   90.00
_cell.angle_beta   90.00
_cell.angle_gamma   90.00
#
_symmetry.space_group_name_H-M   'P 1'
#
loop_
_entity.id
_entity.type
_entity.pdbx_description
1 polymer ?
#
loop_
_entity_poly.entity_id
_entity_poly.type
_entity_poly.pdbx_seq_one_letter_code
_entity_poly.pdbx_strand_id
1 'polypeptide(L)' 'MYEDDIKIINEWFESHTENYGTYHSENEYSVCADDIEEFTDFLRDKFPGMIGIRCYIGTGDSAIWFFEEDLESTQFV' A
#
# COMPACT_ATOMS: atom_id res chain seq x y z
N MET A 1 8.41 -9.91 -5.15
CA MET A 1 8.64 -8.46 -5.01
C MET A 1 10.04 -8.30 -4.46
N TYR A 2 10.88 -7.43 -5.02
CA TYR A 2 12.27 -7.25 -4.59
C TYR A 2 12.35 -6.25 -3.41
N GLU A 3 13.42 -6.27 -2.61
CA GLU A 3 13.65 -5.29 -1.51
C GLU A 3 13.52 -3.82 -1.99
N ASP A 4 13.84 -3.56 -3.26
CA ASP A 4 13.70 -2.25 -3.90
C ASP A 4 12.24 -1.82 -4.11
N ASP A 5 11.32 -2.75 -4.36
CA ASP A 5 9.90 -2.45 -4.59
C ASP A 5 9.21 -2.03 -3.29
N ILE A 6 9.49 -2.78 -2.20
CA ILE A 6 8.99 -2.47 -0.85
C ILE A 6 9.51 -1.11 -0.40
N LYS A 7 10.78 -0.80 -0.71
CA LYS A 7 11.36 0.52 -0.44
C LYS A 7 10.63 1.64 -1.17
N ILE A 8 10.29 1.46 -2.46
CA ILE A 8 9.52 2.47 -3.23
C ILE A 8 8.14 2.71 -2.61
N ILE A 9 7.47 1.66 -2.14
CA ILE A 9 6.19 1.77 -1.43
C ILE A 9 6.37 2.53 -0.11
N ASN A 10 7.39 2.19 0.68
CA ASN A 10 7.70 2.88 1.93
C ASN A 10 8.00 4.38 1.71
N GLU A 11 8.73 4.74 0.66
CA GLU A 11 9.00 6.15 0.30
C GLU A 11 7.70 6.91 -0.04
N TRP A 12 6.73 6.25 -0.68
CA TRP A 12 5.40 6.84 -0.90
C TRP A 12 4.71 7.13 0.43
N PHE A 13 4.68 6.17 1.36
CA PHE A 13 4.09 6.38 2.69
C PHE A 13 4.79 7.49 3.49
N GLU A 14 6.13 7.57 3.44
CA GLU A 14 6.90 8.64 4.09
C GLU A 14 6.59 10.03 3.51
N SER A 15 6.37 10.13 2.20
CA SER A 15 6.03 11.40 1.54
C SER A 15 4.58 11.87 1.80
N HIS A 16 3.71 10.97 2.26
CA HIS A 16 2.30 11.26 2.57
C HIS A 16 2.02 11.29 4.09
N THR A 17 3.07 11.54 4.89
CA THR A 17 3.05 11.50 6.37
C THR A 17 2.11 12.50 7.03
N GLU A 18 1.69 13.58 6.36
CA GLU A 18 0.69 14.51 6.90
C GLU A 18 -0.75 13.98 6.76
N ASN A 19 -0.99 12.97 5.90
CA ASN A 19 -2.30 12.34 5.69
C ASN A 19 -2.17 10.81 5.64
N TYR A 20 -2.23 10.20 6.82
CA TYR A 20 -2.86 8.91 7.12
C TYR A 20 -2.41 7.62 6.41
N GLY A 21 -1.31 7.66 5.69
CA GLY A 21 -0.50 6.48 5.37
C GLY A 21 0.17 5.90 6.63
N THR A 22 -0.60 5.39 7.60
CA THR A 22 -0.02 5.05 8.92
C THR A 22 0.44 3.61 8.95
N TYR A 23 1.71 3.41 9.22
CA TYR A 23 2.24 2.11 9.61
C TYR A 23 1.66 1.73 10.98
N HIS A 24 0.66 0.86 11.01
CA HIS A 24 -0.06 0.51 12.25
C HIS A 24 0.77 -0.41 13.16
N SER A 25 1.69 -1.18 12.56
CA SER A 25 2.64 -2.08 13.22
C SER A 25 3.80 -2.43 12.28
N GLU A 26 4.85 -3.09 12.78
CA GLU A 26 6.11 -3.46 12.07
C GLU A 26 5.97 -4.20 10.73
N ASN A 27 4.77 -4.42 10.18
CA ASN A 27 4.53 -5.00 8.85
C ASN A 27 3.18 -4.58 8.25
N GLU A 28 2.56 -3.50 8.72
CA GLU A 28 1.16 -3.17 8.38
C GLU A 28 1.05 -1.78 7.73
N TYR A 29 0.47 -1.75 6.54
CA TYR A 29 0.19 -0.54 5.77
C TYR A 29 -1.28 -0.17 5.89
N SER A 30 -1.57 1.11 6.07
CA SER A 30 -2.93 1.66 6.05
C SER A 30 -3.00 2.85 5.12
N VAL A 31 -4.00 2.89 4.25
CA VAL A 31 -4.26 3.98 3.29
C VAL A 31 -5.69 4.48 3.52
N CYS A 32 -5.82 5.78 3.78
CA CYS A 32 -7.13 6.41 3.97
C CYS A 32 -7.98 6.42 2.70
N ALA A 33 -9.31 6.47 2.87
CA ALA A 33 -10.28 6.53 1.76
C ALA A 33 -9.92 7.55 0.68
N ASP A 34 -9.55 8.75 1.11
CA ASP A 34 -9.30 9.90 0.23
C ASP A 34 -8.06 9.68 -0.65
N ASP A 35 -7.12 8.84 -0.20
CA ASP A 35 -5.85 8.58 -0.87
C ASP A 35 -5.84 7.24 -1.64
N ILE A 36 -6.92 6.44 -1.56
CA ILE A 36 -7.00 5.12 -2.23
C ILE A 36 -6.77 5.26 -3.74
N GLU A 37 -7.36 6.28 -4.36
CA GLU A 37 -7.23 6.49 -5.81
C GLU A 37 -5.79 6.85 -6.18
N GLU A 38 -5.15 7.78 -5.45
CA GLU A 38 -3.77 8.17 -5.65
C GLU A 38 -2.79 7.00 -5.42
N PHE A 39 -2.99 6.24 -4.34
CA PHE A 39 -2.18 5.06 -4.06
C PHE A 39 -2.32 4.00 -5.15
N THR A 40 -3.54 3.78 -5.66
CA THR A 40 -3.78 2.83 -6.75
C THR A 40 -3.09 3.25 -8.04
N ASP A 41 -3.10 4.55 -8.36
CA ASP A 41 -2.44 5.08 -9.55
C ASP A 41 -0.91 5.03 -9.42
N PHE A 42 -0.36 5.34 -8.24
CA PHE A 42 1.05 5.13 -7.92
C PHE A 42 1.47 3.67 -8.15
N LEU A 43 0.67 2.72 -7.64
CA LEU A 43 0.93 1.30 -7.81
C LEU A 43 0.90 0.87 -9.28
N ARG A 44 -0.04 1.39 -10.08
CA ARG A 44 -0.10 1.12 -11.53
C ARG A 44 1.08 1.68 -12.31
N ASP A 45 1.57 2.87 -11.93
CA ASP A 45 2.73 3.52 -12.58
C ASP A 45 4.04 2.79 -12.27
N LYS A 46 4.27 2.47 -10.98
CA LYS A 46 5.51 1.82 -10.54
C LYS A 46 5.54 0.33 -10.77
N PHE A 47 4.38 -0.32 -10.70
CA PHE A 47 4.24 -1.77 -10.74
C PHE A 47 3.20 -2.22 -11.79
N PRO A 48 3.42 -1.95 -13.09
CA PRO A 48 2.43 -2.21 -14.14
C PRO A 48 2.08 -3.71 -14.33
N GLY A 49 2.92 -4.62 -13.83
CA GLY A 49 2.67 -6.07 -13.84
C GLY A 49 1.86 -6.59 -12.64
N MET A 50 1.53 -5.73 -11.67
CA MET A 50 0.87 -6.12 -10.44
C MET A 50 -0.62 -6.41 -10.68
N ILE A 51 -1.07 -7.62 -10.38
CA ILE A 51 -2.45 -8.07 -10.68
C ILE A 51 -3.45 -7.65 -9.59
N GLY A 52 -2.99 -7.52 -8.35
CA GLY A 52 -3.81 -7.05 -7.23
C GLY A 52 -3.24 -7.44 -5.87
N ILE A 53 -3.47 -6.57 -4.89
CA ILE A 53 -3.05 -6.76 -3.50
C ILE A 53 -4.28 -7.14 -2.68
N ARG A 54 -4.10 -8.05 -1.71
CA ARG A 54 -5.14 -8.35 -0.73
C ARG A 54 -5.20 -7.22 0.27
N CYS A 55 -6.36 -6.57 0.37
CA CYS A 55 -6.60 -5.51 1.35
C CYS A 55 -7.79 -5.85 2.26
N TYR A 56 -7.76 -5.29 3.46
CA TYR A 56 -8.79 -5.36 4.47
C TYR A 56 -9.42 -3.97 4.65
N ILE A 57 -10.72 -3.92 4.91
CA ILE A 57 -11.43 -2.65 5.12
C ILE A 57 -11.48 -2.40 6.63
N GLY A 58 -11.00 -1.23 7.06
CA GLY A 58 -11.12 -0.81 8.45
C GLY A 58 -12.58 -0.63 8.85
N THR A 59 -13.00 -1.23 9.95
CA THR A 59 -14.33 -0.98 10.52
C THR A 59 -14.29 0.29 11.36
N GLY A 60 -14.49 1.46 10.75
CA GLY A 60 -14.68 2.73 11.46
C GLY A 60 -14.09 3.93 10.73
N ASP A 61 -12.88 3.76 10.22
CA ASP A 61 -12.22 4.70 9.31
C ASP A 61 -12.32 4.08 7.92
N SER A 62 -12.68 4.86 6.90
CA SER A 62 -12.86 4.35 5.53
C SER A 62 -11.52 4.00 4.86
N ALA A 63 -10.56 3.48 5.62
CA ALA A 63 -9.24 3.10 5.17
C ALA A 63 -9.20 1.65 4.70
N ILE A 64 -8.28 1.39 3.79
CA ILE A 64 -7.81 0.03 3.49
C ILE A 64 -6.52 -0.21 4.25
N TRP A 65 -6.31 -1.43 4.71
CA TRP A 65 -5.04 -1.85 5.28
C TRP A 65 -4.62 -3.21 4.72
N PHE A 66 -3.32 -3.47 4.67
CA PHE A 66 -2.74 -4.70 4.16
C PHE A 66 -1.36 -4.92 4.79
N PHE A 67 -0.87 -6.15 4.76
CA PHE A 67 0.45 -6.48 5.31
C PHE A 67 1.54 -6.47 4.24
N GLU A 68 2.80 -6.33 4.67
CA GLU A 68 3.96 -6.54 3.80
C GLU A 68 3.91 -7.92 3.11
N GLU A 69 3.48 -8.96 3.83
CA GLU A 69 3.28 -10.30 3.25
C GLU A 69 2.23 -10.34 2.12
N ASP A 70 1.20 -9.49 2.18
CA ASP A 70 0.20 -9.38 1.10
C ASP A 70 0.83 -8.74 -0.16
N LEU A 71 1.77 -7.81 0.01
CA LEU A 71 2.58 -7.29 -1.09
C LEU A 71 3.50 -8.37 -1.66
N GLU A 72 4.24 -9.09 -0.81
CA GLU A 72 5.17 -10.13 -1.24
C GLU A 72 4.48 -11.28 -1.99
N SER A 73 3.27 -11.65 -1.56
CA SER A 73 2.46 -12.70 -2.18
C SER A 73 1.70 -12.25 -3.43
N THR A 74 1.70 -10.94 -3.73
CA THR A 74 1.08 -10.40 -4.93
C THR A 74 1.77 -10.95 -6.18
N GLN A 75 0.98 -11.55 -7.07
CA GLN A 75 1.47 -12.09 -8.33
C GLN A 75 1.72 -10.97 -9.34
N PHE A 76 2.89 -11.02 -9.97
CA PHE A 76 3.25 -10.17 -11.10
C PHE A 76 3.21 -11.02 -12.39
N VAL A 77 2.65 -10.48 -13.48
CA VAL A 77 2.71 -11.10 -14.83
C VAL A 77 3.81 -10.50 -15.67
#